data_AF-A0A8J8BG72-F1
#
_entry.id   AF-A0A8J8BG72-F1
#
_cell.length_a   1.000
_cell.length_b   1.000
_cell.length_c   1.000
_cell.angle_alpha   90.00
_cell.angle_beta   90.00
_cell.angle_gamma   90.00
#
_symmetry.space_group_name_H-M   'P 1'
#
loop_
_entity.id
_entity.type
_entity.pdbx_description
1 polymer ?
#
loop_
_entity_poly.entity_id
_entity_poly.type
_entity_poly.pdbx_seq_one_letter_code
_entity_poly.pdbx_strand_id
1 'polypeptide(L)'
;MQRGVSEPGLARGSGKLAGAVARLERDRLWVGAVAAALRQWSRVAHRPGLALSGGCGCALCNPFYMNDEREVLELALHALPRGAARELRALVEPLDALYLARSWQNPSTPAHYAWWARRYRG
;
A
#
# COMPACT_ATOMS: atom_id res chain seq x y z
N MET A 1 -7.21 -30.15 -8.00
CA MET A 1 -7.88 -29.54 -9.18
C MET A 1 -8.05 -28.06 -8.93
N GLN A 2 -7.78 -27.28 -9.97
CA GLN A 2 -7.45 -25.86 -10.00
C GLN A 2 -8.58 -24.93 -9.53
N ARG A 3 -8.22 -23.87 -8.78
CA ARG A 3 -8.72 -22.51 -9.03
C ARG A 3 -7.54 -21.56 -8.88
N GLY A 4 -7.03 -21.08 -10.01
CA GLY A 4 -6.12 -19.95 -10.04
C GLY A 4 -6.83 -18.75 -9.42
N VAL A 5 -6.46 -18.45 -8.17
CA VAL A 5 -6.76 -17.16 -7.59
C VAL A 5 -5.85 -16.19 -8.32
N SER A 6 -6.38 -15.52 -9.34
CA SER A 6 -5.73 -14.34 -9.91
C SER A 6 -5.48 -13.36 -8.77
N GLU A 7 -4.24 -13.32 -8.28
CA GLU A 7 -3.86 -12.45 -7.18
C GLU A 7 -4.18 -11.00 -7.60
N PRO A 8 -5.00 -10.24 -6.83
CA PRO A 8 -5.54 -8.96 -7.30
C PRO A 8 -4.53 -7.80 -7.24
N GLY A 9 -3.26 -8.07 -7.54
CA GLY A 9 -2.19 -7.13 -7.30
C GLY A 9 -2.06 -6.00 -8.29
N LEU A 10 -2.33 -6.31 -9.55
CA LEU A 10 -2.05 -5.43 -10.69
C LEU A 10 -2.99 -5.72 -11.87
N ALA A 11 -4.18 -6.24 -11.60
CA ALA A 11 -5.16 -6.61 -12.64
C ALA A 11 -5.60 -5.41 -13.53
N ARG A 12 -5.22 -4.18 -13.19
CA ARG A 12 -5.52 -2.94 -13.93
C ARG A 12 -4.28 -2.19 -14.46
N GLY A 13 -3.07 -2.71 -14.25
CA GLY A 13 -1.83 -2.08 -14.69
C GLY A 13 -1.39 -2.53 -16.08
N SER A 14 -0.57 -1.74 -16.77
CA SER A 14 0.06 -2.21 -18.01
C SER A 14 1.02 -3.38 -17.74
N GLY A 15 1.32 -4.19 -18.77
CA GLY A 15 2.37 -5.21 -18.66
C GLY A 15 3.75 -4.63 -18.32
N LYS A 16 4.00 -3.35 -18.67
CA LYS A 16 5.22 -2.62 -18.29
C LYS A 16 5.27 -2.34 -16.79
N LEU A 17 4.15 -1.90 -16.21
CA LEU A 17 4.03 -1.73 -14.76
C LEU A 17 4.20 -3.07 -14.04
N ALA A 18 3.51 -4.12 -14.48
CA ALA A 18 3.61 -5.45 -13.87
C ALA A 18 5.04 -6.00 -13.88
N GLY A 19 5.75 -5.89 -15.02
CA GLY A 19 7.14 -6.32 -15.13
C GLY A 19 8.11 -5.48 -14.28
N ALA A 20 7.88 -4.17 -14.15
CA ALA A 20 8.70 -3.31 -13.29
C ALA A 20 8.47 -3.59 -11.81
N VAL A 21 7.23 -3.81 -11.39
CA VAL A 21 6.90 -4.21 -10.02
C VAL A 21 7.48 -5.59 -9.71
N ALA A 22 7.35 -6.58 -10.60
CA ALA A 22 7.92 -7.91 -10.37
C ALA A 22 9.45 -7.91 -10.26
N ARG A 23 10.15 -6.96 -10.91
CA ARG A 23 11.60 -6.75 -10.68
C ARG A 23 11.86 -6.14 -9.31
N LEU A 24 11.18 -5.04 -9.00
CA LEU A 24 11.30 -4.39 -7.69
C LEU A 24 11.03 -5.36 -6.53
N GLU A 25 9.98 -6.16 -6.64
CA GLU A 25 9.56 -7.12 -5.63
C GLU A 25 10.57 -8.25 -5.43
N ARG A 26 11.30 -8.67 -6.47
CA ARG A 26 12.37 -9.65 -6.32
C ARG A 26 13.63 -9.05 -5.72
N ASP A 27 13.93 -7.80 -6.05
CA ASP A 27 15.21 -7.17 -5.72
C ASP A 27 15.20 -6.51 -4.33
N ARG A 28 14.04 -6.00 -3.88
CA ARG A 28 13.95 -5.10 -2.71
C ARG A 28 12.76 -5.32 -1.79
N LEU A 29 11.77 -6.11 -2.19
CA LEU A 29 10.60 -6.42 -1.36
C LEU A 29 10.39 -7.94 -1.35
N TRP A 30 9.17 -8.40 -1.08
CA TRP A 30 8.73 -9.76 -1.33
C TRP A 30 7.76 -9.80 -2.51
N VAL A 31 7.62 -10.97 -3.13
CA VAL A 31 6.67 -11.18 -4.23
C VAL A 31 5.24 -10.87 -3.76
N GLY A 32 4.54 -10.01 -4.51
CA GLY A 32 3.20 -9.56 -4.18
C GLY A 32 3.10 -8.46 -3.11
N ALA A 33 4.21 -7.83 -2.71
CA ALA A 33 4.21 -6.73 -1.76
C ALA A 33 3.35 -5.55 -2.22
N VAL A 34 3.54 -5.06 -3.44
CA VAL A 34 2.83 -3.87 -3.96
C VAL A 34 1.35 -4.18 -4.12
N ALA A 35 1.05 -5.39 -4.57
CA ALA A 35 -0.27 -5.95 -4.70
C ALA A 35 -1.03 -5.99 -3.36
N ALA A 36 -0.40 -6.54 -2.33
CA ALA A 36 -0.97 -6.63 -0.98
C ALA A 36 -1.18 -5.24 -0.38
N ALA A 37 -0.20 -4.35 -0.55
CA ALA A 37 -0.25 -2.98 -0.07
C ALA A 37 -1.41 -2.19 -0.70
N LEU A 38 -1.63 -2.27 -2.02
CA LEU A 38 -2.79 -1.63 -2.69
C LEU A 38 -4.13 -2.14 -2.13
N ARG A 39 -4.27 -3.46 -1.94
CA ARG A 39 -5.50 -4.05 -1.39
C ARG A 39 -5.78 -3.61 0.04
N GLN A 40 -4.75 -3.54 0.86
CA GLN A 40 -4.87 -3.16 2.26
C GLN A 40 -5.09 -1.65 2.38
N TRP A 41 -4.36 -0.83 1.63
CA TRP A 41 -4.55 0.61 1.57
C TRP A 41 -5.96 0.98 1.08
N SER A 42 -6.49 0.27 0.10
CA SER A 42 -7.89 0.44 -0.32
C SER A 42 -8.88 0.16 0.81
N ARG A 43 -8.68 -0.91 1.59
CA ARG A 43 -9.52 -1.21 2.76
C ARG A 43 -9.44 -0.11 3.82
N VAL A 44 -8.23 0.36 4.13
CA VAL A 44 -8.00 1.46 5.09
C VAL A 44 -8.63 2.77 4.61
N ALA A 45 -8.47 3.14 3.33
CA ALA A 45 -9.06 4.34 2.77
C ALA A 45 -10.60 4.34 2.78
N HIS A 46 -11.23 3.18 2.57
CA HIS A 46 -12.70 3.04 2.59
C HIS A 46 -13.26 3.00 4.01
N ARG A 47 -12.52 2.42 4.95
CA ARG A 47 -12.94 2.26 6.36
C ARG A 47 -11.79 2.57 7.30
N PRO A 48 -11.41 3.86 7.45
CA PRO A 48 -10.27 4.23 8.29
C PRO A 48 -10.45 3.73 9.73
N GLY A 49 -11.68 3.73 10.24
CA GLY A 49 -11.97 3.29 11.60
C GLY A 49 -12.02 1.80 11.87
N LEU A 50 -12.05 0.98 10.81
CA LEU A 50 -12.00 -0.48 10.94
C LEU A 50 -10.59 -1.04 10.72
N ALA A 51 -9.58 -0.17 10.59
CA ALA A 51 -8.20 -0.53 10.26
C ALA A 51 -7.43 -1.26 11.39
N LEU A 52 -8.13 -1.89 12.33
CA LEU A 52 -7.57 -2.65 13.45
C LEU A 52 -7.68 -4.17 13.32
N SER A 53 -8.23 -4.72 12.23
CA SER A 53 -8.29 -6.19 12.07
C SER A 53 -7.55 -6.67 10.85
N GLY A 54 -6.32 -7.14 11.04
CA GLY A 54 -5.59 -7.85 9.99
C GLY A 54 -4.17 -8.27 10.34
N GLY A 55 -3.97 -8.94 11.48
CA GLY A 55 -2.68 -9.47 11.92
C GLY A 55 -2.22 -8.84 13.22
N CYS A 56 -1.58 -9.62 14.09
CA CYS A 56 -1.15 -9.26 15.46
C CYS A 56 -0.19 -8.05 15.57
N GLY A 57 0.09 -7.31 14.48
CA GLY A 57 1.16 -6.30 14.41
C GLY A 57 2.55 -6.87 14.73
N CYS A 58 2.65 -8.20 14.81
CA CYS A 58 3.81 -8.91 15.32
C CYS A 58 4.75 -9.25 14.16
N ALA A 59 6.05 -9.03 14.35
CA ALA A 59 7.08 -9.33 13.35
C ALA A 59 7.09 -10.82 12.94
N LEU A 60 6.63 -11.73 13.80
CA LEU A 60 6.49 -13.16 13.50
C LEU A 60 5.33 -13.47 12.55
N CYS A 61 4.30 -12.62 12.55
CA CYS A 61 3.05 -12.79 11.83
C CYS A 61 3.14 -12.16 10.43
N ASN A 62 3.97 -11.13 10.28
CA ASN A 62 4.49 -10.66 9.00
C ASN A 62 5.79 -9.86 9.26
N PRO A 63 6.95 -10.33 8.78
CA PRO A 63 8.27 -9.78 9.12
C PRO A 63 8.53 -8.37 8.57
N PHE A 64 7.61 -7.81 7.78
CA PHE A 64 7.72 -6.46 7.22
C PHE A 64 6.61 -5.51 7.70
N TYR A 65 5.82 -5.87 8.72
CA TYR A 65 4.83 -5.00 9.38
C TYR A 65 5.41 -3.78 10.11
N MET A 66 6.72 -3.55 10.05
CA MET A 66 7.29 -2.27 10.49
C MET A 66 6.83 -1.10 9.60
N ASN A 67 6.37 -1.38 8.37
CA ASN A 67 5.98 -0.35 7.41
C ASN A 67 4.46 -0.32 7.20
N ASP A 68 3.86 0.87 7.30
CA ASP A 68 2.44 1.12 7.00
C ASP A 68 2.17 0.76 5.52
N GLU A 69 0.98 0.30 5.13
CA GLU A 69 0.80 -0.20 3.76
C GLU A 69 0.99 0.90 2.71
N ARG A 70 0.74 2.15 3.10
CA ARG A 70 1.07 3.32 2.29
C ARG A 70 2.57 3.55 2.13
N GLU A 71 3.39 3.13 3.07
CA GLU A 71 4.86 3.22 3.02
C GLU A 71 5.44 2.25 1.99
N VAL A 72 4.92 1.02 1.90
CA VAL A 72 5.30 0.09 0.83
C VAL A 72 5.00 0.69 -0.55
N LEU A 73 3.85 1.37 -0.69
CA LEU A 73 3.48 2.08 -1.92
C LEU A 73 4.39 3.27 -2.18
N GLU A 74 4.80 4.02 -1.15
CA GLU A 74 5.74 5.14 -1.29
C GLU A 74 7.11 4.67 -1.77
N LEU A 75 7.65 3.60 -1.18
CA LEU A 75 8.91 3.00 -1.59
C LEU A 75 8.83 2.55 -3.06
N ALA A 76 7.73 1.89 -3.45
CA ALA A 76 7.53 1.49 -4.83
C ALA A 76 7.45 2.68 -5.80
N LEU A 77 6.75 3.75 -5.43
CA LEU A 77 6.66 4.98 -6.23
C LEU A 77 8.03 5.64 -6.44
N HIS A 78 8.92 5.57 -5.45
CA HIS A 78 10.29 6.10 -5.57
C HIS A 78 11.24 5.18 -6.34
N ALA A 79 11.09 3.87 -6.24
CA ALA A 79 12.00 2.91 -6.86
C ALA A 79 11.63 2.57 -8.31
N LEU A 80 10.38 2.74 -8.72
CA LEU A 80 9.93 2.41 -10.06
C LEU A 80 10.42 3.41 -11.12
N PRO A 81 10.69 2.96 -12.36
CA PRO A 81 10.90 3.85 -13.49
C PRO A 81 9.73 4.81 -13.68
N ARG A 82 9.99 6.04 -14.14
CA ARG A 82 9.00 7.15 -14.23
C ARG A 82 7.64 6.74 -14.82
N GLY A 83 7.62 5.95 -15.89
CA GLY A 83 6.39 5.48 -16.52
C GLY A 83 5.54 4.57 -15.63
N ALA A 84 6.17 3.55 -15.04
CA ALA A 84 5.53 2.64 -14.10
C ALA A 84 5.11 3.38 -12.81
N ALA A 85 5.96 4.26 -12.29
CA ALA A 85 5.63 5.09 -11.13
C ALA A 85 4.40 5.97 -11.39
N ARG A 86 4.23 6.52 -12.59
CA ARG A 86 3.04 7.30 -12.96
C ARG A 86 1.78 6.45 -12.97
N GLU A 87 1.84 5.24 -13.53
CA GLU A 87 0.69 4.33 -13.52
C GLU A 87 0.32 3.89 -12.10
N LEU A 88 1.31 3.56 -11.27
CA LEU A 88 1.06 3.23 -9.86
C LEU A 88 0.47 4.43 -9.11
N ARG A 89 0.98 5.64 -9.35
CA ARG A 89 0.47 6.87 -8.73
C ARG A 89 -1.01 7.10 -9.05
N ALA A 90 -1.43 6.85 -10.29
CA ALA A 90 -2.83 6.96 -10.70
C ALA A 90 -3.76 5.97 -9.97
N LEU A 91 -3.22 4.84 -9.46
CA LEU A 91 -3.97 3.91 -8.62
C LEU A 91 -4.01 4.34 -7.14
N VAL A 92 -2.96 4.98 -6.65
CA VAL A 92 -2.79 5.37 -5.25
C VAL A 92 -3.49 6.69 -4.92
N GLU A 93 -3.42 7.69 -5.79
CA GLU A 93 -3.96 9.04 -5.55
C GLU A 93 -5.45 9.07 -5.17
N PRO A 94 -6.36 8.32 -5.84
CA PRO A 94 -7.76 8.29 -5.44
C PRO A 94 -7.96 7.70 -4.04
N LEU A 95 -7.11 6.74 -3.63
CA LEU A 95 -7.17 6.14 -2.30
C LEU A 95 -6.63 7.10 -1.24
N ASP A 96 -5.54 7.83 -1.54
CA ASP A 96 -4.99 8.87 -0.67
C ASP A 96 -6.03 9.97 -0.42
N ALA A 97 -6.70 10.46 -1.48
CA ALA A 97 -7.77 11.45 -1.38
C ALA A 97 -8.95 10.94 -0.54
N LEU A 98 -9.34 9.68 -0.75
CA LEU A 98 -10.42 9.06 0.01
C LEU A 98 -10.09 8.92 1.49
N TYR A 99 -8.87 8.50 1.80
CA TYR A 99 -8.38 8.38 3.16
C TYR A 99 -8.36 9.75 3.84
N LEU A 100 -7.86 10.79 3.17
CA LEU A 100 -7.86 12.17 3.68
C LEU A 100 -9.27 12.68 3.98
N ALA A 101 -10.25 12.39 3.12
CA ALA A 101 -11.63 12.81 3.29
C ALA A 101 -12.36 12.11 4.46
N ARG A 102 -11.87 10.94 4.90
CA ARG A 102 -12.53 10.09 5.91
C ARG A 102 -11.78 9.95 7.23
N SER A 103 -10.60 10.52 7.34
CA SER A 103 -9.79 10.50 8.56
C SER A 103 -9.59 11.92 9.07
N TRP A 104 -9.32 12.07 10.36
CA TRP A 104 -9.06 13.37 10.99
C TRP A 104 -7.57 13.54 11.22
N GLN A 105 -7.06 14.77 11.15
CA GLN A 105 -5.67 15.04 11.52
C GLN A 105 -5.46 14.65 12.99
N ASN A 106 -4.35 13.95 13.27
CA ASN A 106 -3.90 13.71 14.63
C ASN A 106 -2.79 14.73 14.97
N PRO A 107 -3.08 15.79 15.74
CA PRO A 107 -2.09 16.79 16.12
C PRO A 107 -1.07 16.28 17.13
N SER A 108 -1.31 15.13 17.79
CA SER A 108 -0.37 14.55 18.75
C SER A 108 0.69 13.66 18.10
N THR A 109 0.56 13.32 16.80
CA THR A 109 1.60 12.58 16.09
C THR A 109 2.75 13.54 15.70
N PRO A 110 4.01 13.23 16.05
CA PRO A 110 5.15 14.08 15.68
C PRO A 110 5.24 14.37 14.18
N ALA A 111 5.70 15.57 13.84
CA ALA A 111 5.73 16.05 12.46
C ALA A 111 6.61 15.20 11.51
N HIS A 112 7.61 14.48 12.05
CA HIS A 112 8.54 13.63 11.30
C HIS A 112 7.90 12.33 10.79
N TYR A 113 6.72 11.94 11.30
CA TYR A 113 5.97 10.83 10.73
C TYR A 113 5.36 11.22 9.39
N ALA A 114 5.28 10.24 8.49
CA ALA A 114 4.59 10.41 7.22
C ALA A 114 3.13 10.83 7.41
N TRP A 115 2.60 11.62 6.48
CA TRP A 115 1.29 12.27 6.64
C TRP A 115 0.14 11.28 6.86
N TRP A 116 0.23 10.05 6.34
CA TRP A 116 -0.75 8.99 6.51
C TRP A 116 -0.75 8.37 7.92
N ALA A 117 0.38 8.44 8.64
CA ALA A 117 0.50 8.00 10.03
C ALA A 117 0.04 9.07 11.04
N ARG A 118 -0.10 10.33 10.61
CA ARG A 118 -0.52 11.46 11.44
C ARG A 118 -2.03 11.68 11.45
N ARG A 119 -2.83 10.62 11.36
CA ARG A 119 -4.29 10.74 11.25
C ARG A 119 -5.00 9.69 12.11
N TYR A 120 -6.13 10.10 12.69
CA TYR A 120 -7.01 9.21 13.42
C TYR A 120 -7.76 8.31 12.44
N ARG A 121 -7.56 7.01 12.63
CA ARG A 121 -8.32 5.89 12.08
C ARG A 121 -9.53 5.75 13.00
N GLY A 122 -10.63 6.47 12.70
CA GLY A 122 -11.72 6.77 13.65
C GLY A 122 -12.70 5.64 13.93
#